data_AF-A0A1G3LFR3-F1
#
_entry.id   AF-A0A1G3LFR3-F1
#
_cell.length_a   1.000
_cell.length_b   1.000
_cell.length_c   1.000
_cell.angle_alpha   90.00
_cell.angle_beta   90.00
_cell.angle_gamma   90.00
#
_symmetry.space_group_name_H-M   'P 1'
#
loop_
_entity.id
_entity.type
_entity.pdbx_description
1 polymer ?
#
loop_
_entity_poly.entity_id
_entity_poly.type
_entity_poly.pdbx_seq_one_letter_code
_entity_poly.pdbx_strand_id
1 'polypeptide(L)'
;METTYIYGLIDPRTQQLRYVGKASNPTTRLSGHLQDTKPKRPNTYKSSWLKGLTSAGLLPEVVSLESVSIDEWKEAEIWWIAYVKSLGCKLTNGTIGGDGVMATPEVRAKMVAANRGRKHGSIARLNMSKAQLGKIRSPEHRAAISVGQLGKPRSPEVRVKMAEANRERWTGKAHKLESINKMKASHANISEDTRVKMSKAREGSVTPQDVRDKISAAGRGLKRTEETRKNISKGRTGIKFTDEHRANIGKAQVGRTYTEEFKEKVRQGNLGQIRSEEQRARISEATRLGWIKRKERQGSANV
;
A
#
# COMPACT_ATOMS: atom_id res chain seq x y z
N MET A 1 33.71 8.73 24.88
CA MET A 1 33.81 10.09 24.34
C MET A 1 34.44 9.96 22.97
N GLU A 2 33.82 10.49 21.91
CA GLU A 2 34.42 10.48 20.58
C GLU A 2 35.59 11.47 20.54
N THR A 3 36.78 10.98 20.21
CA THR A 3 37.98 11.80 20.11
C THR A 3 38.28 12.15 18.65
N THR A 4 38.85 13.32 18.43
CA THR A 4 39.34 13.76 17.12
C THR A 4 40.74 14.36 17.27
N TYR A 5 41.48 14.42 16.16
CA TYR A 5 42.86 14.86 16.16
C TYR A 5 42.99 16.17 15.38
N ILE A 6 43.68 17.13 15.99
CA ILE A 6 44.26 18.26 15.28
C ILE A 6 45.59 17.77 14.73
N TYR A 7 45.74 17.82 13.41
CA TYR A 7 46.95 17.40 12.72
C TYR A 7 47.51 18.55 11.90
N GLY A 8 48.79 18.42 11.58
CA GLY A 8 49.49 19.32 10.70
C GLY A 8 50.13 18.61 9.51
N LEU A 9 50.37 19.37 8.45
CA LEU A 9 51.19 18.94 7.31
C LEU A 9 52.49 19.72 7.27
N ILE A 10 53.60 19.00 7.31
CA ILE A 10 54.95 19.55 7.25
C ILE A 10 55.47 19.44 5.81
N ASP A 11 56.11 20.51 5.34
CA ASP A 11 56.83 20.51 4.08
C ASP A 11 58.18 19.79 4.25
N PRO A 12 58.43 18.67 3.55
CA PRO A 12 59.65 17.89 3.73
C PRO A 12 60.92 18.64 3.30
N ARG A 13 60.79 19.68 2.45
CA ARG A 13 61.93 20.46 1.94
C ARG A 13 62.40 21.50 2.94
N THR A 14 61.47 22.12 3.66
CA THR A 14 61.74 23.23 4.58
C THR A 14 61.58 22.85 6.04
N GLN A 15 61.06 21.66 6.34
CA GLN A 15 60.72 21.20 7.69
C GLN A 15 59.80 22.18 8.44
N GLN A 16 58.95 22.89 7.68
CA GLN A 16 58.02 23.87 8.25
C GLN A 16 56.60 23.32 8.24
N LEU A 17 55.85 23.62 9.30
CA LEU A 17 54.43 23.36 9.38
C LEU A 17 53.67 24.33 8.45
N ARG A 18 52.97 23.80 7.46
CA ARG A 18 52.31 24.60 6.40
C ARG A 18 50.80 24.46 6.37
N TYR A 19 50.23 23.51 7.10
CA TYR A 19 48.79 23.35 7.20
C TYR A 19 48.43 22.78 8.56
N VAL A 20 47.32 23.23 9.13
CA VAL A 20 46.72 22.67 10.35
C VAL A 20 45.26 22.31 10.03
N GLY A 21 44.75 21.20 10.54
CA GLY A 21 43.31 20.96 10.49
C GLY A 21 42.85 19.80 11.34
N LYS A 22 41.53 19.58 11.36
CA LYS A 22 40.89 18.47 12.08
C LYS A 22 40.69 17.21 11.24
N ALA A 23 40.91 16.03 11.83
CA ALA A 23 40.49 14.74 11.27
C ALA A 23 40.30 13.65 12.36
N SER A 24 39.42 12.68 12.09
CA SER A 24 39.33 11.46 12.93
C SER A 24 40.51 10.52 12.69
N ASN A 25 41.07 10.52 11.47
CA ASN A 25 42.29 9.82 11.11
C ASN A 25 43.14 10.72 10.18
N PRO A 26 44.20 11.36 10.70
CA PRO A 26 45.08 12.25 9.93
C PRO A 26 45.74 11.59 8.72
N THR A 27 46.20 10.34 8.86
CA THR A 27 46.90 9.61 7.80
C THR A 27 45.97 9.33 6.61
N THR A 28 44.74 8.87 6.88
CA THR A 28 43.75 8.69 5.81
C THR A 28 43.35 10.03 5.19
N ARG A 29 43.29 11.11 5.98
CA ARG A 29 42.91 12.44 5.51
C ARG A 29 43.88 13.03 4.49
N LEU A 30 45.17 12.65 4.55
CA LEU A 30 46.18 13.03 3.56
C LEU A 30 45.76 12.65 2.14
N SER A 31 45.24 11.43 1.94
CA SER A 31 44.77 10.98 0.63
C SER A 31 43.68 11.90 0.06
N GLY A 32 42.79 12.42 0.92
CA GLY A 32 41.77 13.40 0.54
C GLY A 32 42.37 14.73 0.11
N HIS A 33 43.41 15.21 0.79
CA HIS A 33 44.14 16.41 0.36
C HIS A 33 44.83 16.23 -0.99
N LEU A 34 45.38 15.05 -1.26
CA LEU A 34 45.95 14.72 -2.58
C LEU A 34 44.86 14.60 -3.66
N GLN A 35 43.62 14.24 -3.32
CA GLN A 35 42.52 14.28 -4.28
C GLN A 35 42.07 15.72 -4.60
N ASP A 36 42.19 16.64 -3.64
CA ASP A 36 41.87 18.07 -3.83
C ASP A 36 42.81 18.75 -4.85
N THR A 37 43.98 18.17 -5.14
CA THR A 37 44.91 18.72 -6.14
C THR A 37 44.54 18.39 -7.59
N LYS A 38 43.55 17.52 -7.81
CA LYS A 38 43.14 17.09 -9.16
C LYS A 38 42.56 18.25 -9.99
N PRO A 39 42.67 18.22 -11.34
CA PRO A 39 42.26 19.35 -12.21
C PRO A 39 40.80 19.77 -12.10
N LYS A 40 39.91 18.87 -11.68
CA LYS A 40 38.46 19.12 -11.54
C LYS A 40 38.08 19.87 -10.24
N ARG A 41 39.05 20.25 -9.41
CA ARG A 41 38.83 20.89 -8.11
C ARG A 41 39.34 22.34 -8.10
N PRO A 42 38.78 23.23 -7.26
CA PRO A 42 39.22 24.61 -7.15
C PRO A 42 40.69 24.69 -6.73
N ASN A 43 41.46 25.59 -7.36
CA ASN A 43 42.85 25.79 -6.98
C ASN A 43 42.93 26.73 -5.77
N THR A 44 43.30 26.19 -4.62
CA THR A 44 43.56 26.91 -3.36
C THR A 44 45.07 27.01 -3.09
N TYR A 45 45.49 27.91 -2.20
CA TYR A 45 46.90 28.00 -1.76
C TYR A 45 47.44 26.66 -1.27
N LYS A 46 46.66 25.94 -0.46
CA LYS A 46 46.95 24.56 -0.01
C LYS A 46 47.16 23.61 -1.19
N SER A 47 46.22 23.56 -2.15
CA SER A 47 46.34 22.63 -3.29
C SER A 47 47.50 23.00 -4.22
N SER A 48 47.83 24.28 -4.38
CA SER A 48 48.97 24.73 -5.17
C SER A 48 50.29 24.31 -4.54
N TRP A 49 50.43 24.45 -3.22
CA TRP A 49 51.58 23.97 -2.46
C TRP A 49 51.74 22.45 -2.57
N LEU A 50 50.66 21.69 -2.37
CA LEU A 50 50.66 20.23 -2.49
C LEU A 50 51.02 19.77 -3.91
N LYS A 51 50.50 20.44 -4.96
CA LYS A 51 50.91 20.19 -6.36
C LYS A 51 52.41 20.35 -6.53
N GLY A 52 52.97 21.45 -6.01
CA GLY A 52 54.41 21.72 -6.06
C GLY A 52 55.24 20.64 -5.38
N LEU A 53 54.76 20.06 -4.26
CA LEU A 53 55.40 18.92 -3.60
C LEU A 53 55.34 17.65 -4.45
N THR A 54 54.15 17.28 -4.90
CA THR A 54 53.92 16.05 -5.68
C THR A 54 54.66 16.07 -7.03
N SER A 55 54.76 17.23 -7.69
CA SER A 55 55.51 17.38 -8.93
C SER A 55 57.02 17.14 -8.79
N ALA A 56 57.58 17.27 -7.58
CA ALA A 56 58.96 16.88 -7.32
C ALA A 56 59.10 15.49 -6.68
N GLY A 57 58.04 14.67 -6.73
CA GLY A 57 58.04 13.32 -6.15
C GLY A 57 58.01 13.27 -4.62
N LEU A 58 57.70 14.38 -3.96
CA LEU A 58 57.67 14.47 -2.50
C LEU A 58 56.23 14.50 -1.96
N LEU A 59 56.05 13.98 -0.75
CA LEU A 59 54.79 13.98 -0.03
C LEU A 59 54.94 14.77 1.29
N PRO A 60 53.91 15.51 1.72
CA PRO A 60 53.94 16.17 3.01
C PRO A 60 53.90 15.14 4.14
N GLU A 61 54.64 15.42 5.21
CA GLU A 61 54.61 14.60 6.42
C GLU A 61 53.42 15.00 7.30
N VAL A 62 52.71 14.00 7.84
CA VAL A 62 51.54 14.20 8.69
C VAL A 62 51.95 14.05 10.14
N VAL A 63 51.74 15.09 10.93
CA VAL A 63 52.00 15.08 12.38
C VAL A 63 50.69 15.27 13.14
N SER A 64 50.47 14.48 14.19
CA SER A 64 49.37 14.72 15.12
C SER A 64 49.84 15.73 16.17
N LEU A 65 49.16 16.88 16.26
CA LEU A 65 49.52 17.96 17.18
C LEU A 65 48.84 17.75 18.54
N GLU A 66 47.55 17.44 18.53
CA GLU A 66 46.75 17.29 19.74
C GLU A 66 45.56 16.36 19.52
N SER A 67 45.19 15.58 20.54
CA SER A 67 43.96 14.79 20.59
C SER A 67 42.95 15.48 21.49
N VAL A 68 41.78 15.80 20.96
CA VAL A 68 40.74 16.60 21.64
C VAL A 68 39.38 15.92 21.53
N SER A 69 38.43 16.31 22.39
CA SER A 69 37.03 15.91 22.26
C SER A 69 36.42 16.44 20.95
N ILE A 70 35.47 15.72 20.37
CA ILE A 70 34.74 16.17 19.17
C ILE A 70 33.88 17.42 19.38
N ASP A 71 33.67 17.83 20.63
CA ASP A 71 32.94 19.07 20.95
C ASP A 71 33.88 20.28 21.00
N GLU A 72 35.16 20.07 21.30
CA GLU A 72 36.15 21.12 21.60
C GLU A 72 37.12 21.39 20.43
N TRP A 73 37.09 20.56 19.38
CA TRP A 73 38.05 20.67 18.26
C TRP A 73 38.10 22.03 17.56
N LYS A 74 37.01 22.81 17.61
CA LYS A 74 36.96 24.13 16.98
C LYS A 74 37.93 25.09 17.68
N GLU A 75 37.89 25.12 19.00
CA GLU A 75 38.73 26.00 19.82
C GLU A 75 40.20 25.57 19.69
N ALA A 76 40.46 24.26 19.73
CA ALA A 76 41.78 23.71 19.51
C ALA A 76 42.34 24.05 18.10
N GLU A 77 41.55 23.89 17.04
CA GLU A 77 41.98 24.22 15.67
C GLU A 77 42.31 25.70 15.52
N ILE A 78 41.46 26.59 16.04
CA ILE A 78 41.68 28.04 16.02
C ILE A 78 42.95 28.39 16.79
N TRP A 79 43.14 27.82 17.99
CA TRP A 79 44.30 28.06 18.83
C TRP A 79 45.60 27.63 18.14
N TRP A 80 45.66 26.42 17.57
CA TRP A 80 46.84 25.94 16.87
C TRP A 80 47.19 26.77 15.62
N ILE A 81 46.17 27.19 14.86
CA ILE A 81 46.39 28.08 13.70
C ILE A 81 46.97 29.43 14.16
N ALA A 82 46.45 30.01 15.25
CA ALA A 82 46.93 31.27 15.79
C ALA A 82 48.35 31.14 16.37
N TYR A 83 48.60 30.09 17.16
CA TYR A 83 49.90 29.80 17.76
C TYR A 83 50.98 29.63 16.69
N VAL A 84 50.75 28.77 15.69
CA VAL A 84 51.73 28.50 14.63
C VAL A 84 51.96 29.75 13.75
N LYS A 85 50.95 30.60 13.53
CA LYS A 85 51.14 31.89 12.87
C LYS A 85 52.00 32.84 13.70
N SER A 86 51.81 32.87 15.02
CA SER A 86 52.61 33.71 15.93
C SER A 86 54.10 33.31 15.95
N LEU A 87 54.40 32.03 15.71
CA LEU A 87 55.76 31.52 15.50
C LEU A 87 56.38 31.92 14.15
N GLY A 88 55.64 32.63 13.28
CA GLY A 88 56.12 33.09 11.98
C GLY A 88 55.99 32.05 10.85
N CYS A 89 55.34 30.91 11.09
CA CYS A 89 55.14 29.90 10.04
C CYS A 89 54.08 30.36 9.02
N LYS A 90 54.40 30.20 7.73
CA LYS A 90 53.50 30.56 6.62
C LYS A 90 52.46 29.47 6.37
N LEU A 91 51.38 29.48 7.15
CA LEU A 91 50.26 28.54 6.98
C LEU A 91 49.48 28.79 5.68
N THR A 92 49.04 27.69 5.06
CA THR A 92 48.23 27.65 3.83
C THR A 92 46.72 27.56 4.11
N ASN A 93 46.33 27.57 5.38
CA ASN A 93 44.94 27.59 5.83
C ASN A 93 44.22 28.80 5.26
N GLY A 94 43.06 28.58 4.64
CA GLY A 94 42.26 29.63 4.03
C GLY A 94 41.42 30.46 5.01
N THR A 95 41.26 29.99 6.25
CA THR A 95 40.44 30.62 7.29
C THR A 95 41.16 30.59 8.65
N ILE A 96 40.57 31.23 9.66
CA ILE A 96 41.08 31.23 11.05
C ILE A 96 40.86 29.90 11.80
N GLY A 97 40.14 28.95 11.20
CA GLY A 97 39.78 27.66 11.81
C GLY A 97 38.35 27.65 12.36
N GLY A 98 37.82 26.45 12.63
CA GLY A 98 36.51 26.25 13.27
C GLY A 98 35.28 26.24 12.35
N ASP A 99 35.46 26.49 11.05
CA ASP A 99 34.33 26.62 10.10
C ASP A 99 33.56 25.32 9.87
N GLY A 100 34.24 24.16 10.01
CA GLY A 100 33.65 22.86 9.70
C GLY A 100 33.03 22.80 8.29
N VAL A 101 32.25 21.75 8.02
CA VAL A 101 31.48 21.60 6.76
C VAL A 101 29.97 21.64 7.06
N MET A 102 29.56 22.35 8.11
CA MET A 102 28.13 22.49 8.40
C MET A 102 27.55 23.60 7.53
N ALA A 103 26.86 23.19 6.47
CA ALA A 103 25.97 24.08 5.73
C ALA A 103 25.02 24.77 6.71
N THR A 104 25.06 26.10 6.75
CA THR A 104 24.14 26.93 7.52
C THR A 104 22.69 26.62 7.14
N PRO A 105 21.70 26.90 8.01
CA PRO A 105 20.29 26.71 7.66
C PRO A 105 19.90 27.35 6.33
N GLU A 106 20.46 28.53 6.03
CA GLU A 106 20.26 29.25 4.77
C GLU A 106 20.84 28.52 3.57
N VAL A 107 22.06 27.98 3.69
CA VAL A 107 22.72 27.21 2.63
C VAL A 107 21.98 25.88 2.39
N ARG A 108 21.46 25.25 3.45
CA ARG A 108 20.57 24.08 3.32
C ARG A 108 19.27 24.44 2.61
N ALA A 109 18.64 25.57 2.96
CA ALA A 109 17.42 26.02 2.31
C ALA A 109 17.64 26.27 0.81
N LYS A 110 18.75 26.92 0.43
CA LYS A 110 19.14 27.12 -0.98
C LYS A 110 19.37 25.80 -1.71
N MET A 111 20.05 24.83 -1.09
CA MET A 111 20.24 23.50 -1.67
C MET A 111 18.93 22.73 -1.83
N VAL A 112 18.02 22.81 -0.85
CA VAL A 112 16.71 22.17 -0.93
C VAL A 112 15.90 22.80 -2.05
N ALA A 113 15.86 24.13 -2.13
CA ALA A 113 15.16 24.85 -3.20
C ALA A 113 15.71 24.46 -4.59
N ALA A 114 17.03 24.45 -4.76
CA ALA A 114 17.68 24.10 -6.03
C ALA A 114 17.45 22.64 -6.46
N ASN A 115 17.31 21.71 -5.51
CA ASN A 115 17.06 20.31 -5.80
C ASN A 115 15.56 19.94 -5.84
N ARG A 116 14.67 20.85 -5.41
CA ARG A 116 13.24 20.61 -5.38
C ARG A 116 12.72 20.42 -6.80
N GLY A 117 12.13 19.26 -7.06
CA GLY A 117 11.58 18.93 -8.38
C GLY A 117 12.60 18.45 -9.42
N ARG A 118 13.89 18.35 -9.08
CA ARG A 118 14.89 17.77 -9.98
C ARG A 118 14.58 16.29 -10.20
N LYS A 119 14.17 15.93 -11.41
CA LYS A 119 13.87 14.53 -11.78
C LYS A 119 15.14 13.88 -12.33
N HIS A 120 15.41 12.64 -11.93
CA HIS A 120 16.44 11.83 -12.57
C HIS A 120 16.09 11.59 -14.05
N GLY A 121 17.10 11.66 -14.91
CA GLY A 121 17.01 11.32 -16.33
C GLY A 121 16.54 9.87 -16.55
N SER A 122 16.06 9.57 -17.76
CA SER A 122 15.47 8.27 -18.12
C SER A 122 16.41 7.10 -17.83
N ILE A 123 17.69 7.22 -18.22
CA ILE A 123 18.73 6.19 -18.01
C ILE A 123 18.99 5.97 -16.52
N ALA A 124 19.16 7.05 -15.75
CA ALA A 124 19.39 6.95 -14.30
C ALA A 124 18.21 6.27 -13.59
N ARG A 125 16.97 6.59 -14.00
CA ARG A 125 15.77 5.95 -13.46
C ARG A 125 15.70 4.46 -13.77
N LEU A 126 16.08 4.08 -15.00
CA LEU A 126 16.14 2.68 -15.42
C LEU A 126 17.16 1.90 -14.56
N ASN A 127 18.36 2.44 -14.36
CA ASN A 127 19.41 1.79 -13.57
C ASN A 127 19.01 1.65 -12.10
N MET A 128 18.40 2.68 -11.51
CA MET A 128 17.83 2.59 -10.15
C MET A 128 16.75 1.52 -10.07
N SER A 129 15.86 1.44 -11.06
CA SER A 129 14.82 0.40 -11.10
C SER A 129 15.40 -1.00 -11.22
N LYS A 130 16.39 -1.21 -12.10
CA LYS A 130 17.11 -2.49 -12.26
C LYS A 130 17.78 -2.91 -10.95
N ALA A 131 18.42 -1.97 -10.25
CA ALA A 131 19.09 -2.24 -8.98
C ALA A 131 18.12 -2.56 -7.82
N GLN A 132 16.83 -2.22 -7.95
CA GLN A 132 15.79 -2.52 -6.96
C GLN A 132 14.94 -3.75 -7.32
N LEU A 133 14.99 -4.19 -8.58
CA LEU A 133 14.27 -5.36 -9.04
C LEU A 133 14.77 -6.60 -8.29
N GLY A 134 13.84 -7.38 -7.72
CA GLY A 134 14.17 -8.62 -6.98
C GLY A 134 14.59 -8.44 -5.52
N LYS A 135 14.73 -7.20 -5.02
CA LYS A 135 15.01 -6.97 -3.59
C LYS A 135 13.73 -7.15 -2.76
N ILE A 136 13.63 -8.29 -2.10
CA ILE A 136 12.56 -8.57 -1.14
C ILE A 136 12.98 -7.99 0.22
N ARG A 137 12.11 -7.16 0.82
CA ARG A 137 12.34 -6.67 2.20
C ARG A 137 12.29 -7.83 3.18
N SER A 138 13.20 -7.84 4.15
CA SER A 138 13.23 -8.89 5.17
C SER A 138 11.92 -8.93 5.98
N PRO A 139 11.56 -10.09 6.55
CA PRO A 139 10.40 -10.19 7.43
C PRO A 139 10.44 -9.17 8.58
N GLU A 140 11.59 -8.96 9.22
CA GLU A 140 11.74 -8.02 10.33
C GLU A 140 11.51 -6.58 9.87
N HIS A 141 12.07 -6.20 8.71
CA HIS A 141 11.89 -4.87 8.16
C HIS A 141 10.42 -4.59 7.79
N ARG A 142 9.70 -5.58 7.27
CA ARG A 142 8.26 -5.45 7.02
C ARG A 142 7.46 -5.30 8.33
N ALA A 143 7.83 -6.05 9.36
CA ALA A 143 7.19 -5.94 10.67
C ALA A 143 7.40 -4.55 11.28
N ALA A 144 8.60 -3.98 11.20
CA ALA A 144 8.89 -2.63 11.68
C ALA A 144 8.06 -1.55 10.95
N ILE A 145 7.91 -1.66 9.63
CA ILE A 145 7.03 -0.77 8.84
C ILE A 145 5.58 -0.91 9.30
N SER A 146 5.12 -2.15 9.52
CA SER A 146 3.75 -2.42 9.97
C SER A 146 3.47 -1.79 11.34
N VAL A 147 4.36 -2.01 12.32
CA VAL A 147 4.28 -1.41 13.66
C VAL A 147 4.24 0.12 13.57
N GLY A 148 5.08 0.72 12.74
CA GLY A 148 5.11 2.17 12.56
C GLY A 148 3.85 2.76 11.91
N GLN A 149 3.07 1.96 11.18
CA GLN A 149 1.81 2.35 10.53
C GLN A 149 0.56 1.97 11.35
N LEU A 150 0.70 1.04 12.30
CA LEU A 150 -0.38 0.63 13.19
C LEU A 150 -0.90 1.84 13.97
N GLY A 151 -2.22 1.99 14.03
CA GLY A 151 -2.87 3.07 14.79
C GLY A 151 -2.77 4.47 14.18
N LYS A 152 -2.23 4.63 12.97
CA LYS A 152 -2.19 5.91 12.25
C LYS A 152 -3.24 5.92 11.13
N PRO A 153 -4.53 6.16 11.44
CA PRO A 153 -5.54 6.29 10.41
C PRO A 153 -5.20 7.47 9.50
N ARG A 154 -5.42 7.29 8.21
CA ARG A 154 -5.31 8.39 7.24
C ARG A 154 -6.35 9.45 7.57
N SER A 155 -5.98 10.72 7.39
CA SER A 155 -6.90 11.84 7.61
C SER A 155 -8.16 11.70 6.75
N PRO A 156 -9.31 12.22 7.20
CA PRO A 156 -10.56 12.18 6.43
C PRO A 156 -10.41 12.74 5.01
N GLU A 157 -9.72 13.87 4.85
CA GLU A 157 -9.45 14.51 3.55
C GLU A 157 -8.68 13.57 2.60
N VAL A 158 -7.63 12.92 3.11
CA VAL A 158 -6.80 12.00 2.33
C VAL A 158 -7.60 10.75 1.95
N ARG A 159 -8.54 10.31 2.79
CA ARG A 159 -9.45 9.19 2.48
C ARG A 159 -10.43 9.55 1.36
N VAL A 160 -11.02 10.74 1.41
CA VAL A 160 -11.93 11.23 0.36
C VAL A 160 -11.21 11.33 -0.98
N LYS A 161 -10.03 11.97 -1.01
CA LYS A 161 -9.22 12.09 -2.22
C LYS A 161 -8.81 10.74 -2.82
N MET A 162 -8.48 9.76 -1.98
CA MET A 162 -8.20 8.40 -2.46
C MET A 162 -9.44 7.67 -2.96
N ALA A 163 -10.60 7.88 -2.33
CA ALA A 163 -11.85 7.30 -2.78
C ALA A 163 -12.27 7.87 -4.15
N GLU A 164 -12.12 9.18 -4.35
CA GLU A 164 -12.36 9.86 -5.62
C GLU A 164 -11.41 9.39 -6.72
N ALA A 165 -10.10 9.39 -6.45
CA ALA A 165 -9.10 8.91 -7.42
C ALA A 165 -9.32 7.43 -7.80
N ASN A 166 -9.71 6.59 -6.84
CA ASN A 166 -10.09 5.21 -7.14
C ASN A 166 -11.37 5.13 -7.95
N ARG A 167 -12.39 5.94 -7.61
CA ARG A 167 -13.63 5.99 -8.38
C ARG A 167 -13.35 6.36 -9.83
N GLU A 168 -12.63 7.45 -10.07
CA GLU A 168 -12.22 7.88 -11.43
C GLU A 168 -11.41 6.82 -12.18
N ARG A 169 -10.47 6.16 -11.49
CA ARG A 169 -9.62 5.12 -12.09
C ARG A 169 -10.42 3.92 -12.60
N TRP A 170 -11.54 3.60 -11.95
CA TRP A 170 -12.34 2.40 -12.20
C TRP A 170 -13.71 2.69 -12.84
N THR A 171 -14.19 3.93 -12.85
CA THR A 171 -15.36 4.34 -13.64
C THR A 171 -15.08 4.15 -15.12
N GLY A 172 -15.93 3.37 -15.80
CA GLY A 172 -15.84 3.14 -17.24
C GLY A 172 -14.82 2.08 -17.69
N LYS A 173 -13.97 1.56 -16.80
CA LYS A 173 -13.07 0.44 -17.13
C LYS A 173 -13.73 -0.89 -16.80
N ALA A 174 -14.48 -1.44 -17.76
CA ALA A 174 -14.85 -2.84 -17.71
C ALA A 174 -13.57 -3.70 -17.68
N HIS A 175 -13.54 -4.74 -16.83
CA HIS A 175 -12.48 -5.73 -16.92
C HIS A 175 -12.44 -6.32 -18.33
N LYS A 176 -11.26 -6.38 -18.94
CA LYS A 176 -11.08 -7.07 -20.23
C LYS A 176 -11.68 -8.48 -20.11
N LEU A 177 -12.38 -8.95 -21.13
CA LEU A 177 -13.05 -10.26 -21.13
C LEU A 177 -12.12 -11.39 -20.67
N GLU A 178 -10.85 -11.33 -21.07
CA GLU A 178 -9.79 -12.24 -20.65
C GLU A 178 -9.58 -12.27 -19.12
N SER A 179 -9.62 -11.11 -18.47
CA SER A 179 -9.48 -10.97 -17.02
C SER A 179 -10.72 -11.49 -16.29
N ILE A 180 -11.91 -11.24 -16.84
CA ILE A 180 -13.18 -11.81 -16.35
C ILE A 180 -13.14 -13.33 -16.43
N ASN A 181 -12.69 -13.89 -17.56
CA ASN A 181 -12.60 -15.33 -17.76
C ASN A 181 -11.56 -15.97 -16.83
N LYS A 182 -10.42 -15.31 -16.58
CA LYS A 182 -9.43 -15.76 -15.59
C LYS A 182 -10.02 -15.78 -14.17
N MET A 183 -10.78 -14.76 -13.78
CA MET A 183 -11.48 -14.73 -12.48
C MET A 183 -12.57 -15.80 -12.39
N LYS A 184 -13.33 -16.04 -13.47
CA LYS A 184 -14.34 -17.10 -13.51
C LYS A 184 -13.70 -18.48 -13.41
N ALA A 185 -12.59 -18.72 -14.12
CA ALA A 185 -11.86 -19.98 -14.09
C ALA A 185 -11.23 -20.24 -12.71
N SER A 186 -10.67 -19.22 -12.06
CA SER A 186 -10.13 -19.37 -10.70
C SER A 186 -11.22 -19.67 -9.67
N HIS A 187 -12.39 -19.05 -9.80
CA HIS A 187 -13.53 -19.33 -8.93
C HIS A 187 -14.17 -20.71 -9.20
N ALA A 188 -14.13 -21.18 -10.44
CA ALA A 188 -14.62 -22.52 -10.80
C ALA A 188 -13.69 -23.64 -10.31
N ASN A 189 -12.38 -23.40 -10.29
CA ASN A 189 -11.35 -24.38 -9.94
C ASN A 189 -10.92 -24.34 -8.46
N ILE A 190 -11.83 -24.03 -7.54
CA ILE A 190 -11.56 -24.15 -6.10
C ILE A 190 -11.43 -25.63 -5.75
N SER A 191 -10.29 -26.02 -5.17
CA SER A 191 -10.05 -27.41 -4.74
C SER A 191 -11.02 -27.84 -3.64
N GLU A 192 -11.33 -29.13 -3.58
CA GLU A 192 -12.26 -29.67 -2.57
C GLU A 192 -11.78 -29.38 -1.14
N ASP A 193 -10.47 -29.51 -0.88
CA ASP A 193 -9.87 -29.15 0.41
C ASP A 193 -10.08 -27.68 0.79
N THR A 194 -9.97 -26.76 -0.18
CA THR A 194 -10.23 -25.34 0.03
C THR A 194 -11.72 -25.08 0.31
N ARG A 195 -12.61 -25.80 -0.38
CA ARG A 195 -14.06 -25.71 -0.17
C ARG A 195 -14.45 -26.19 1.23
N VAL A 196 -13.88 -27.31 1.69
CA VAL A 196 -14.09 -27.83 3.04
C VAL A 196 -13.59 -26.84 4.09
N LYS A 197 -12.42 -26.22 3.91
CA LYS A 197 -11.91 -25.17 4.82
C LYS A 197 -12.83 -23.95 4.88
N MET A 198 -13.30 -23.47 3.72
CA MET A 198 -14.26 -22.36 3.66
C MET A 198 -15.61 -22.70 4.32
N SER A 199 -16.06 -23.95 4.18
CA SER A 199 -17.29 -24.43 4.82
C SER A 199 -17.15 -24.48 6.34
N LYS A 200 -16.09 -25.12 6.85
CA LYS A 200 -15.80 -25.19 8.30
C LYS A 200 -15.66 -23.82 8.94
N ALA A 201 -15.04 -22.85 8.25
CA ALA A 201 -14.91 -21.49 8.75
C ALA A 201 -16.25 -20.73 8.84
N ARG A 202 -17.26 -21.14 8.07
CA ARG A 202 -18.61 -20.55 8.08
C ARG A 202 -19.59 -21.33 8.95
N GLU A 203 -19.26 -22.56 9.31
CA GLU A 203 -20.08 -23.42 10.14
C GLU A 203 -20.27 -22.77 11.52
N GLY A 204 -21.52 -22.58 11.93
CA GLY A 204 -21.87 -21.88 13.17
C GLY A 204 -21.77 -20.36 13.12
N SER A 205 -21.34 -19.75 12.01
CA SER A 205 -21.37 -18.29 11.86
C SER A 205 -22.81 -17.79 11.71
N VAL A 206 -23.36 -17.22 12.79
CA VAL A 206 -24.66 -16.56 12.80
C VAL A 206 -24.44 -15.06 12.68
N THR A 207 -24.97 -14.45 11.62
CA THR A 207 -24.94 -12.99 11.50
C THR A 207 -25.67 -12.36 12.69
N PRO A 208 -25.07 -11.40 13.42
CA PRO A 208 -25.75 -10.70 14.50
C PRO A 208 -27.08 -10.08 14.06
N GLN A 209 -28.05 -10.00 14.97
CA GLN A 209 -29.41 -9.57 14.64
C GLN A 209 -29.43 -8.12 14.12
N ASP A 210 -28.66 -7.22 14.72
CA ASP A 210 -28.56 -5.82 14.30
C ASP A 210 -28.01 -5.67 12.87
N VAL A 211 -27.05 -6.52 12.49
CA VAL A 211 -26.50 -6.56 11.13
C VAL A 211 -27.53 -7.10 10.14
N ARG A 212 -28.30 -8.13 10.53
CA ARG A 212 -29.42 -8.64 9.71
C ARG A 212 -30.48 -7.57 9.48
N ASP A 213 -30.81 -6.81 10.51
CA ASP A 213 -31.82 -5.76 10.43
C ASP A 213 -31.37 -4.61 9.51
N LYS A 214 -30.09 -4.22 9.56
CA LYS A 214 -29.49 -3.25 8.63
C LYS A 214 -29.53 -3.72 7.17
N ILE A 215 -29.18 -4.98 6.92
CA ILE A 215 -29.25 -5.58 5.59
C ILE A 215 -30.70 -5.62 5.08
N SER A 216 -31.64 -6.02 5.96
CA SER A 216 -33.07 -6.08 5.64
C SER A 216 -33.65 -4.70 5.34
N ALA A 217 -33.32 -3.69 6.15
CA ALA A 217 -33.74 -2.31 5.94
C ALA A 217 -33.22 -1.74 4.61
N ALA A 218 -31.93 -1.98 4.29
CA ALA A 218 -31.35 -1.57 3.02
C ALA A 218 -31.97 -2.28 1.82
N GLY A 219 -32.39 -3.54 1.97
CA GLY A 219 -33.04 -4.35 0.95
C GLY A 219 -34.52 -4.01 0.70
N ARG A 220 -35.19 -3.38 1.66
CA ARG A 220 -36.64 -3.16 1.64
C ARG A 220 -37.01 -2.13 0.56
N GLY A 221 -37.88 -2.53 -0.37
CA GLY A 221 -38.39 -1.64 -1.43
C GLY A 221 -37.53 -1.55 -2.69
N LEU A 222 -36.35 -2.18 -2.73
CA LEU A 222 -35.53 -2.26 -3.94
C LEU A 222 -36.23 -3.07 -5.04
N LYS A 223 -36.77 -2.37 -6.05
CA LYS A 223 -37.30 -2.99 -7.26
C LYS A 223 -36.14 -3.34 -8.19
N ARG A 224 -35.96 -4.64 -8.45
CA ARG A 224 -34.99 -5.13 -9.45
C ARG A 224 -35.32 -4.60 -10.84
N THR A 225 -34.29 -4.34 -11.65
CA THR A 225 -34.43 -3.96 -13.06
C THR A 225 -35.19 -5.03 -13.85
N GLU A 226 -35.83 -4.64 -14.94
CA GLU A 226 -36.61 -5.57 -15.78
C GLU A 226 -35.76 -6.70 -16.35
N GLU A 227 -34.55 -6.39 -16.80
CA GLU A 227 -33.59 -7.37 -17.29
C GLU A 227 -33.22 -8.40 -16.22
N THR A 228 -32.92 -7.93 -15.00
CA THR A 228 -32.61 -8.82 -13.87
C THR A 228 -33.80 -9.71 -13.54
N ARG A 229 -35.02 -9.15 -13.58
CA ARG A 229 -36.26 -9.90 -13.33
C ARG A 229 -36.48 -10.98 -14.37
N LYS A 230 -36.23 -10.68 -15.66
CA LYS A 230 -36.31 -11.63 -16.77
C LYS A 230 -35.30 -12.76 -16.63
N ASN A 231 -34.07 -12.47 -16.23
CA ASN A 231 -33.02 -13.48 -16.01
C ASN A 231 -33.35 -14.41 -14.83
N ILE A 232 -33.84 -13.86 -13.72
CA ILE A 232 -34.33 -14.66 -12.59
C ILE A 232 -35.49 -15.54 -13.04
N SER A 233 -36.44 -15.01 -13.81
CA SER A 233 -37.57 -15.78 -14.34
C SER A 233 -37.08 -16.94 -15.20
N LYS A 234 -36.21 -16.68 -16.18
CA LYS A 234 -35.63 -17.71 -17.06
C LYS A 234 -34.95 -18.84 -16.28
N GLY A 235 -34.16 -18.49 -15.25
CA GLY A 235 -33.46 -19.48 -14.44
C GLY A 235 -34.37 -20.28 -13.51
N ARG A 236 -35.56 -19.76 -13.17
CA ARG A 236 -36.54 -20.46 -12.33
C ARG A 236 -37.57 -21.26 -13.13
N THR A 237 -37.76 -20.94 -14.41
CA THR A 237 -38.64 -21.70 -15.29
C THR A 237 -38.18 -23.15 -15.38
N GLY A 238 -39.09 -24.09 -15.10
CA GLY A 238 -38.82 -25.53 -15.19
C GLY A 238 -38.22 -26.19 -13.95
N ILE A 239 -37.90 -25.45 -12.88
CA ILE A 239 -37.47 -26.04 -11.62
C ILE A 239 -38.64 -26.83 -11.00
N LYS A 240 -38.52 -28.15 -10.92
CA LYS A 240 -39.45 -29.03 -10.20
C LYS A 240 -38.97 -29.19 -8.76
N PHE A 241 -39.77 -28.75 -7.80
CA PHE A 241 -39.47 -28.96 -6.38
C PHE A 241 -39.55 -30.44 -6.02
N THR A 242 -38.67 -30.90 -5.12
CA THR A 242 -38.70 -32.26 -4.58
C THR A 242 -40.00 -32.51 -3.81
N ASP A 243 -40.39 -33.77 -3.69
CA ASP A 243 -41.60 -34.19 -3.00
C ASP A 243 -41.59 -33.75 -1.54
N GLU A 244 -40.45 -33.86 -0.88
CA GLU A 244 -40.23 -33.35 0.48
C GLU A 244 -40.43 -31.83 0.59
N HIS A 245 -39.86 -31.07 -0.35
CA HIS A 245 -40.05 -29.61 -0.36
C HIS A 245 -41.52 -29.24 -0.55
N ARG A 246 -42.25 -29.95 -1.43
CA ARG A 246 -43.70 -29.74 -1.61
C ARG A 246 -44.49 -30.08 -0.34
N ALA A 247 -44.13 -31.15 0.36
CA ALA A 247 -44.74 -31.51 1.63
C ALA A 247 -44.51 -30.44 2.72
N ASN A 248 -43.30 -29.88 2.81
CA ASN A 248 -42.97 -28.83 3.78
C ASN A 248 -43.70 -27.51 3.49
N ILE A 249 -43.87 -27.13 2.21
CA ILE A 249 -44.75 -26.02 1.83
C ILE A 249 -46.19 -26.31 2.28
N GLY A 250 -46.67 -27.54 2.05
CA GLY A 250 -47.99 -27.97 2.49
C GLY A 250 -48.17 -27.77 4.00
N LYS A 251 -47.28 -28.33 4.81
CA LYS A 251 -47.28 -28.20 6.29
C LYS A 251 -47.31 -26.74 6.75
N ALA A 252 -46.53 -25.86 6.11
CA ALA A 252 -46.48 -24.43 6.46
C ALA A 252 -47.77 -23.66 6.12
N GLN A 253 -48.62 -24.19 5.23
CA GLN A 253 -49.89 -23.57 4.85
C GLN A 253 -51.10 -24.18 5.58
N VAL A 254 -50.94 -25.33 6.24
CA VAL A 254 -52.01 -25.93 7.04
C VAL A 254 -52.38 -24.98 8.18
N GLY A 255 -53.67 -24.70 8.33
CA GLY A 255 -54.19 -23.81 9.38
C GLY A 255 -54.11 -22.31 9.06
N ARG A 256 -53.62 -21.93 7.87
CA ARG A 256 -53.61 -20.52 7.47
C ARG A 256 -55.02 -20.05 7.16
N THR A 257 -55.54 -19.16 7.99
CA THR A 257 -56.82 -18.46 7.76
C THR A 257 -56.58 -17.15 7.01
N TYR A 258 -57.32 -16.93 5.93
CA TYR A 258 -57.26 -15.68 5.17
C TYR A 258 -58.14 -14.62 5.82
N THR A 259 -57.62 -13.39 5.97
CA THR A 259 -58.39 -12.23 6.42
C THR A 259 -59.45 -11.85 5.40
N GLU A 260 -60.52 -11.18 5.85
CA GLU A 260 -61.59 -10.70 4.94
C GLU A 260 -61.05 -9.73 3.88
N GLU A 261 -60.12 -8.85 4.23
CA GLU A 261 -59.43 -7.97 3.27
C GLU A 261 -58.70 -8.74 2.17
N PHE A 262 -58.07 -9.87 2.52
CA PHE A 262 -57.39 -10.70 1.54
C PHE A 262 -58.41 -11.39 0.62
N LYS A 263 -59.51 -11.91 1.17
CA LYS A 263 -60.60 -12.53 0.38
C LYS A 263 -61.20 -11.51 -0.60
N GLU A 264 -61.42 -10.29 -0.15
CA GLU A 264 -61.96 -9.21 -0.99
C GLU A 264 -60.99 -8.83 -2.11
N LYS A 265 -59.68 -8.73 -1.82
CA LYS A 265 -58.66 -8.46 -2.84
C LYS A 265 -58.61 -9.54 -3.92
N VAL A 266 -58.75 -10.80 -3.54
CA VAL A 266 -58.83 -11.92 -4.49
C VAL A 266 -60.13 -11.87 -5.29
N ARG A 267 -61.26 -11.50 -4.65
CA ARG A 267 -62.55 -11.32 -5.33
C ARG A 267 -62.48 -10.22 -6.39
N GLN A 268 -61.95 -9.05 -6.04
CA GLN A 268 -61.78 -7.91 -6.95
C GLN A 268 -60.88 -8.25 -8.15
N GLY A 269 -59.78 -8.99 -7.94
CA GLY A 269 -58.90 -9.41 -9.03
C GLY A 269 -59.52 -10.44 -9.99
N ASN A 270 -60.54 -11.18 -9.52
CA ASN A 270 -61.26 -12.16 -10.33
C ASN A 270 -62.54 -11.58 -10.97
N LEU A 271 -62.99 -10.40 -10.57
CA LEU A 271 -64.15 -9.73 -11.17
C LEU A 271 -63.84 -9.43 -12.65
N GLY A 272 -64.72 -9.86 -13.56
CA GLY A 272 -64.58 -9.63 -15.00
C GLY A 272 -63.65 -10.59 -15.74
N GLN A 273 -63.01 -11.55 -15.07
CA GLN A 273 -62.21 -12.58 -15.74
C GLN A 273 -63.12 -13.65 -16.37
N ILE A 274 -63.39 -13.54 -17.68
CA ILE A 274 -64.11 -14.56 -18.45
C ILE A 274 -63.11 -15.64 -18.89
N ARG A 275 -63.24 -16.85 -18.34
CA ARG A 275 -62.45 -18.01 -18.77
C ARG A 275 -62.90 -18.49 -20.15
N SER A 276 -61.94 -18.81 -21.02
CA SER A 276 -62.20 -19.42 -22.33
C SER A 276 -62.83 -20.81 -22.18
N GLU A 277 -63.50 -21.31 -23.21
CA GLU A 277 -64.12 -22.65 -23.21
C GLU A 277 -63.09 -23.75 -22.92
N GLU A 278 -61.90 -23.66 -23.52
CA GLU A 278 -60.82 -24.60 -23.30
C GLU A 278 -60.33 -24.60 -21.84
N GLN A 279 -60.23 -23.41 -21.22
CA GLN A 279 -59.87 -23.29 -19.81
C GLN A 279 -60.96 -23.88 -18.90
N ARG A 280 -62.24 -23.68 -19.24
CA ARG A 280 -63.37 -24.27 -18.50
C ARG A 280 -63.35 -25.80 -18.58
N ALA A 281 -63.09 -26.36 -19.75
CA ALA A 281 -62.98 -27.80 -19.97
C ALA A 281 -61.85 -28.41 -19.13
N ARG A 282 -60.64 -27.82 -19.16
CA ARG A 282 -59.49 -28.29 -18.35
C ARG A 282 -59.76 -28.24 -16.86
N ILE A 283 -60.38 -27.17 -16.36
CA ILE A 283 -60.73 -27.05 -14.94
C ILE A 283 -61.78 -28.11 -14.55
N SER A 284 -62.78 -28.32 -15.40
CA SER A 284 -63.82 -29.35 -15.18
C SER A 284 -63.21 -30.75 -15.09
N GLU A 285 -62.36 -31.11 -16.06
CA GLU A 285 -61.66 -32.40 -16.08
C GLU A 285 -60.76 -32.58 -14.86
N ALA A 286 -59.95 -31.57 -14.51
CA ALA A 286 -59.08 -31.61 -13.35
C ALA A 286 -59.87 -31.75 -12.04
N THR A 287 -61.03 -31.10 -11.94
CA THR A 287 -61.93 -31.21 -10.78
C THR A 287 -62.51 -32.61 -10.66
N ARG A 288 -62.97 -33.19 -11.79
CA ARG A 288 -63.47 -34.58 -11.86
C ARG A 288 -62.39 -35.58 -11.45
N LEU A 289 -61.19 -35.47 -12.02
CA LEU A 289 -60.05 -36.34 -11.69
C LEU A 289 -59.61 -36.20 -10.23
N GLY A 290 -59.62 -34.98 -9.70
CA GLY A 290 -59.33 -34.71 -8.28
C GLY A 290 -60.35 -35.37 -7.35
N TRP A 291 -61.63 -35.38 -7.72
CA TRP A 291 -62.69 -36.07 -7.00
C TRP A 291 -62.53 -37.60 -7.02
N ILE A 292 -62.20 -38.17 -8.18
CA ILE A 292 -61.95 -39.61 -8.33
C ILE A 292 -60.79 -40.05 -7.42
N LYS A 293 -59.64 -39.37 -7.50
CA LYS A 293 -58.46 -39.67 -6.65
C LYS A 293 -58.74 -39.53 -5.16
N ARG A 294 -59.64 -38.61 -4.77
CA ARG A 294 -60.04 -38.43 -3.37
C ARG A 294 -60.93 -39.58 -2.90
N LYS A 295 -61.85 -40.07 -3.74
CA LYS A 295 -62.64 -41.28 -3.45
C LYS A 295 -61.77 -42.53 -3.35
N GLU A 296 -60.80 -42.71 -4.24
CA GLU A 296 -59.86 -43.84 -4.18
C GLU A 296 -59.06 -43.83 -2.86
N ARG A 297 -58.55 -42.66 -2.44
CA ARG A 297 -57.85 -42.51 -1.14
C ARG A 297 -58.73 -42.80 0.08
N GLN A 298 -60.02 -42.48 0.03
CA GLN A 298 -60.95 -42.76 1.12
C GLN A 298 -61.43 -44.22 1.12
N GLY A 299 -61.51 -44.88 -0.05
CA GLY A 299 -61.86 -46.29 -0.18
C GLY A 299 -60.73 -47.23 0.30
N SER A 300 -59.46 -46.86 0.10
CA SER A 300 -58.31 -47.65 0.59
C SER A 300 -58.02 -47.49 2.09
N ALA A 301 -58.76 -46.64 2.81
CA ALA A 301 -58.61 -46.44 4.25
C ALA A 301 -59.61 -47.26 5.09
N ASN A 302 -60.50 -48.01 4.45
CA ASN A 302 -61.54 -48.85 5.07
C ASN A 302 -61.48 -50.32 4.59
N VAL A 303 -60.26 -50.87 4.43
CA VAL A 303 -59.99 -52.31 4.33
C VAL A 303 -58.86 -52.64 5.28
#